data_AF-X0WG05-F1
#
_entry.id   AF-X0WG05-F1
#
_cell.length_a   1.000
_cell.length_b   1.000
_cell.length_c   1.000
_cell.angle_alpha   90.00
_cell.angle_beta   90.00
_cell.angle_gamma   90.00
#
_symmetry.space_group_name_H-M   'P 1'
#
loop_
_entity.id
_entity.type
_entity.pdbx_description
1 polymer ?
#
loop_
_entity_poly.entity_id
_entity_poly.type
_entity_poly.pdbx_seq_one_letter_code
_entity_poly.pdbx_strand_id
1 'polypeptide(L)'
;TIGAAEYVTESFPSTLALLVNRCLIKRIGLERYEIHELLRQFASGKLSAAGSDQERVRTRHAEFYMQAVAKWFRKLTGPEQYPTLEYMGHEMGNVRSAFQHAAELGASELLHEACEGLFFYYDMRTQFEEAAEVFLNATNAYAQHTNRDNSVDAFLRIASGWFSSHTRPDLAAERMTVGLKSLSEGLPEDRLHAIGNVICAYASTGEDLEGHIQRASSSVEFYRDSPISWGEGLAMAAWASLESYRDVAQAESLAYQSLRLHREAG
;
A
#
# COMPACT_ATOMS: atom_id res chain seq x y z
N THR A 1 8.02 -14.80 -9.23
CA THR A 1 9.33 -15.38 -8.86
C THR A 1 9.23 -16.88 -8.57
N ILE A 2 10.33 -17.60 -8.35
CA ILE A 2 10.36 -19.03 -7.92
C ILE A 2 9.52 -19.19 -6.65
N GLY A 3 9.83 -18.41 -5.59
CA GLY A 3 9.12 -18.52 -4.31
C GLY A 3 7.62 -18.22 -4.42
N ALA A 4 7.22 -17.26 -5.28
CA ALA A 4 5.81 -17.01 -5.57
C ALA A 4 5.15 -18.21 -6.26
N ALA A 5 5.81 -18.79 -7.27
CA ALA A 5 5.29 -19.93 -8.00
C ALA A 5 5.10 -21.15 -7.08
N GLU A 6 6.09 -21.46 -6.24
CA GLU A 6 6.04 -22.56 -5.28
C GLU A 6 4.93 -22.34 -4.24
N TYR A 7 4.85 -21.16 -3.63
CA TYR A 7 3.84 -20.86 -2.62
C TYR A 7 2.41 -20.93 -3.18
N VAL A 8 2.18 -20.28 -4.32
CA VAL A 8 0.83 -20.15 -4.90
C VAL A 8 0.33 -21.47 -5.48
N THR A 9 1.20 -22.22 -6.15
CA THR A 9 0.81 -23.46 -6.84
C THR A 9 1.05 -24.72 -6.02
N GLU A 10 1.69 -24.61 -4.85
CA GLU A 10 2.20 -25.75 -4.07
C GLU A 10 3.03 -26.73 -4.89
N SER A 11 3.73 -26.22 -5.91
CA SER A 11 4.57 -27.02 -6.77
C SER A 11 6.03 -27.01 -6.32
N PHE A 12 6.76 -28.06 -6.72
CA PHE A 12 8.18 -28.20 -6.44
C PHE A 12 9.02 -27.51 -7.53
N PRO A 13 10.29 -27.13 -7.23
CA PRO A 13 11.20 -26.57 -8.23
C PRO A 13 11.37 -27.47 -9.46
N SER A 14 11.30 -28.79 -9.26
CA SER A 14 11.37 -29.80 -10.32
C SER A 14 10.21 -29.69 -11.33
N THR A 15 9.01 -29.28 -10.89
CA THR A 15 7.87 -29.03 -11.76
C THR A 15 8.13 -27.81 -12.65
N LEU A 16 8.65 -26.72 -12.09
CA LEU A 16 9.00 -25.52 -12.85
C LEU A 16 10.11 -25.82 -13.86
N ALA A 17 11.13 -26.60 -13.47
CA ALA A 17 12.18 -27.06 -14.37
C ALA A 17 11.63 -27.90 -15.54
N LEU A 18 10.63 -28.74 -15.28
CA LEU A 18 9.97 -29.54 -16.32
C LEU A 18 9.16 -28.67 -17.29
N LEU A 19 8.48 -27.62 -16.80
CA LEU A 19 7.78 -26.66 -17.66
C LEU A 19 8.74 -25.84 -18.52
N VAL A 20 9.92 -25.49 -17.99
CA VAL A 20 11.01 -24.86 -18.78
C VAL A 20 11.50 -25.81 -19.86
N ASN A 21 11.78 -27.07 -19.52
CA ASN A 21 12.24 -28.08 -20.49
C ASN A 21 11.23 -28.35 -21.61
N ARG A 22 9.94 -28.10 -21.35
CA ARG A 22 8.85 -28.20 -22.34
C ARG A 22 8.55 -26.89 -23.06
N CYS A 23 9.37 -25.85 -22.85
CA CYS A 23 9.17 -24.52 -23.42
C CYS A 23 7.81 -23.88 -23.08
N LEU A 24 7.17 -24.28 -21.96
CA LEU A 24 5.88 -23.75 -21.53
C LEU A 24 6.04 -22.48 -20.68
N ILE A 25 7.15 -22.37 -19.98
CA ILE A 25 7.58 -21.15 -19.29
C ILE A 25 9.06 -20.89 -19.61
N LYS A 26 9.48 -19.63 -19.53
CA LYS A 26 10.86 -19.22 -19.76
C LYS A 26 11.43 -18.66 -18.47
N ARG A 27 12.64 -19.08 -18.08
CA ARG A 27 13.34 -18.47 -16.94
C ARG A 27 14.00 -17.16 -17.37
N ILE A 28 13.78 -16.10 -16.60
CA ILE A 28 14.38 -14.77 -16.79
C ILE A 28 15.23 -14.46 -15.55
N GLY A 29 16.55 -14.41 -15.73
CA GLY A 29 17.49 -14.25 -14.63
C GLY A 29 17.45 -15.41 -13.64
N LEU A 30 17.75 -15.14 -12.37
CA LEU A 30 17.87 -16.17 -11.34
C LEU A 30 16.52 -16.60 -10.77
N GLU A 31 15.55 -15.69 -10.64
CA GLU A 31 14.35 -15.95 -9.83
C GLU A 31 13.02 -15.81 -10.56
N ARG A 32 13.00 -15.31 -11.81
CA ARG A 32 11.75 -14.99 -12.50
C ARG A 32 11.44 -16.01 -13.60
N TYR A 33 10.15 -16.21 -13.81
CA TYR A 33 9.62 -16.96 -14.94
C TYR A 33 8.63 -16.10 -15.69
N GLU A 34 8.66 -16.20 -17.00
CA GLU A 34 7.67 -15.65 -17.91
C GLU A 34 6.90 -16.78 -18.56
N ILE A 35 5.61 -16.57 -18.78
CA ILE A 35 4.75 -17.44 -19.55
C ILE A 35 4.29 -16.68 -20.79
N HIS A 36 4.29 -17.35 -21.95
CA HIS A 36 3.78 -16.73 -23.17
C HIS A 36 2.28 -16.39 -23.01
N GLU A 37 1.85 -15.23 -23.50
CA GLU A 37 0.49 -14.72 -23.28
C GLU A 37 -0.60 -15.73 -23.67
N LEU A 38 -0.47 -16.40 -24.81
CA LEU A 38 -1.41 -17.45 -25.23
C LEU A 38 -1.49 -18.63 -24.25
N LEU A 39 -0.35 -19.06 -23.70
CA LEU A 39 -0.31 -20.12 -22.69
C LEU A 39 -0.91 -19.65 -21.38
N ARG A 40 -0.69 -18.38 -21.01
CA ARG A 40 -1.30 -17.75 -19.83
C ARG A 40 -2.83 -17.75 -19.94
N GLN A 41 -3.37 -17.34 -21.09
CA GLN A 41 -4.81 -17.34 -21.34
C GLN A 41 -5.39 -18.75 -21.32
N PHE A 42 -4.72 -19.71 -21.96
CA PHE A 42 -5.13 -21.11 -21.93
C PHE A 42 -5.14 -21.68 -20.51
N ALA A 43 -4.07 -21.46 -19.73
CA ALA A 43 -3.97 -21.90 -18.35
C ALA A 43 -5.02 -21.21 -17.46
N SER A 44 -5.26 -19.92 -17.67
CA SER A 44 -6.32 -19.18 -16.97
C SER A 44 -7.70 -19.77 -17.24
N GLY A 45 -8.01 -20.11 -18.49
CA GLY A 45 -9.27 -20.77 -18.85
C GLY A 45 -9.43 -22.14 -18.18
N LYS A 46 -8.35 -22.91 -18.08
CA LYS A 46 -8.34 -24.18 -17.34
C LYS A 46 -8.55 -23.99 -15.85
N LEU A 47 -7.90 -22.99 -15.24
CA LEU A 47 -8.05 -22.69 -13.82
C LEU A 47 -9.48 -22.23 -13.49
N SER A 48 -10.07 -21.35 -14.31
CA SER A 48 -11.45 -20.91 -14.12
C SER A 48 -12.46 -22.06 -14.20
N ALA A 49 -12.19 -23.08 -15.01
CA ALA A 49 -13.03 -24.28 -15.09
C ALA A 49 -12.86 -25.23 -13.88
N ALA A 50 -11.85 -25.02 -13.03
CA ALA A 50 -11.54 -25.86 -11.88
C ALA A 50 -12.26 -25.45 -10.58
N GLY A 51 -13.15 -24.45 -10.63
CA GLY A 51 -14.01 -24.07 -9.50
C GLY A 51 -13.23 -23.66 -8.24
N SER A 52 -13.38 -24.42 -7.15
CA SER A 52 -12.73 -24.13 -5.85
C SER A 52 -11.21 -24.02 -5.91
N ASP A 53 -10.56 -24.68 -6.87
CA ASP A 53 -9.12 -24.57 -7.05
C ASP A 53 -8.70 -23.17 -7.52
N GLN A 54 -9.53 -22.49 -8.32
CA GLN A 54 -9.26 -21.12 -8.72
C GLN A 54 -9.20 -20.20 -7.50
N GLU A 55 -10.20 -20.30 -6.63
CA GLU A 55 -10.31 -19.43 -5.46
C GLU A 55 -9.13 -19.65 -4.52
N ARG A 56 -8.78 -20.91 -4.23
CA ARG A 56 -7.63 -21.26 -3.39
C ARG A 56 -6.31 -20.71 -3.95
N VAL A 57 -6.11 -20.79 -5.27
CA VAL A 57 -4.93 -20.23 -5.93
C VAL A 57 -4.89 -18.71 -5.83
N ARG A 58 -6.04 -18.04 -6.06
CA ARG A 58 -6.12 -16.57 -5.94
C ARG A 58 -5.89 -16.11 -4.49
N THR A 59 -6.43 -16.80 -3.48
CA THR A 59 -6.21 -16.49 -2.07
C THR A 59 -4.73 -16.58 -1.70
N ARG A 60 -4.03 -17.67 -2.06
CA ARG A 60 -2.59 -17.80 -1.82
C ARG A 60 -1.77 -16.76 -2.56
N HIS A 61 -2.18 -16.40 -3.77
CA HIS A 61 -1.56 -15.32 -4.52
C HIS A 61 -1.70 -13.97 -3.80
N ALA A 62 -2.89 -13.67 -3.26
CA ALA A 62 -3.10 -12.49 -2.44
C ALA A 62 -2.23 -12.51 -1.18
N GLU A 63 -2.26 -13.59 -0.40
CA GLU A 63 -1.41 -13.75 0.79
C GLU A 63 0.07 -13.49 0.50
N PHE A 64 0.60 -14.13 -0.55
CA PHE A 64 2.02 -14.02 -0.89
C PHE A 64 2.41 -12.57 -1.20
N TYR A 65 1.68 -11.91 -2.10
CA TYR A 65 2.05 -10.57 -2.53
C TYR A 65 1.72 -9.49 -1.50
N MET A 66 0.68 -9.64 -0.69
CA MET A 66 0.40 -8.69 0.40
C MET A 66 1.50 -8.75 1.48
N GLN A 67 1.93 -9.95 1.86
CA GLN A 67 3.09 -10.11 2.75
C GLN A 67 4.39 -9.62 2.10
N ALA A 68 4.55 -9.78 0.78
CA ALA A 68 5.72 -9.29 0.07
C ALA A 68 5.77 -7.76 0.06
N VAL A 69 4.64 -7.08 -0.20
CA VAL A 69 4.54 -5.61 -0.13
C VAL A 69 4.91 -5.10 1.26
N ALA A 70 4.39 -5.72 2.33
CA ALA A 70 4.74 -5.35 3.70
C ALA A 70 6.26 -5.46 3.98
N LYS A 71 6.91 -6.50 3.43
CA LYS A 71 8.37 -6.68 3.55
C LYS A 71 9.15 -5.67 2.71
N TRP A 72 8.70 -5.39 1.48
CA TRP A 72 9.34 -4.41 0.60
C TRP A 72 9.22 -3.00 1.14
N PHE A 73 8.11 -2.66 1.80
CA PHE A 73 7.93 -1.35 2.41
C PHE A 73 9.04 -1.00 3.42
N ARG A 74 9.48 -1.97 4.23
CA ARG A 74 10.61 -1.76 5.17
C ARG A 74 11.93 -1.44 4.47
N LYS A 75 12.13 -1.95 3.25
CA LYS A 75 13.31 -1.64 2.42
C LYS A 75 13.13 -0.33 1.65
N LEU A 76 11.89 -0.02 1.30
CA LEU A 76 11.50 1.20 0.58
C LEU A 76 11.74 2.46 1.43
N THR A 77 11.60 2.33 2.75
CA THR A 77 11.75 3.42 3.73
C THR A 77 13.16 3.54 4.32
N GLY A 78 14.15 2.89 3.71
CA GLY A 78 15.56 2.98 4.09
C GLY A 78 16.51 2.96 2.88
N PRO A 79 17.79 2.55 3.06
CA PRO A 79 18.84 2.74 2.05
C PRO A 79 18.61 1.99 0.73
N GLU A 80 17.74 0.97 0.75
CA GLU A 80 17.40 0.15 -0.41
C GLU A 80 16.22 0.72 -1.22
N GLN A 81 15.83 1.98 -1.02
CA GLN A 81 14.65 2.58 -1.67
C GLN A 81 14.63 2.40 -3.20
N TYR A 82 15.64 2.91 -3.91
CA TYR A 82 15.69 2.84 -5.37
C TYR A 82 15.66 1.41 -5.94
N PRO A 83 16.53 0.47 -5.51
CA PRO A 83 16.47 -0.91 -6.02
C PRO A 83 15.16 -1.61 -5.62
N THR A 84 14.57 -1.26 -4.47
CA THR A 84 13.25 -1.80 -4.07
C THR A 84 12.14 -1.30 -4.98
N LEU A 85 12.14 -0.01 -5.35
CA LEU A 85 11.18 0.55 -6.30
C LEU A 85 11.24 -0.14 -7.67
N GLU A 86 12.46 -0.37 -8.18
CA GLU A 86 12.66 -1.09 -9.45
C GLU A 86 12.13 -2.53 -9.36
N TYR A 87 12.46 -3.22 -8.28
CA TYR A 87 12.01 -4.59 -8.04
C TYR A 87 10.47 -4.68 -7.91
N MET A 88 9.85 -3.80 -7.12
CA MET A 88 8.39 -3.73 -6.98
C MET A 88 7.72 -3.44 -8.33
N GLY A 89 8.32 -2.57 -9.15
CA GLY A 89 7.81 -2.26 -10.50
C GLY A 89 7.72 -3.50 -11.40
N HIS A 90 8.66 -4.43 -11.29
CA HIS A 90 8.64 -5.70 -12.03
C HIS A 90 7.55 -6.67 -11.57
N GLU A 91 7.06 -6.54 -10.34
CA GLU A 91 6.04 -7.40 -9.74
C GLU A 91 4.67 -6.71 -9.62
N MET A 92 4.55 -5.45 -10.05
CA MET A 92 3.36 -4.63 -9.80
C MET A 92 2.07 -5.19 -10.42
N GLY A 93 2.17 -5.86 -11.57
CA GLY A 93 1.02 -6.56 -12.15
C GLY A 93 0.47 -7.65 -11.23
N ASN A 94 1.35 -8.38 -10.54
CA ASN A 94 0.96 -9.39 -9.55
C ASN A 94 0.42 -8.73 -8.28
N VAL A 95 1.07 -7.67 -7.79
CA VAL A 95 0.64 -6.92 -6.60
C VAL A 95 -0.75 -6.35 -6.78
N ARG A 96 -1.05 -5.71 -7.92
CA ARG A 96 -2.40 -5.17 -8.19
C ARG A 96 -3.47 -6.25 -8.19
N SER A 97 -3.20 -7.38 -8.87
CA SER A 97 -4.15 -8.49 -8.92
C SER A 97 -4.38 -9.11 -7.53
N ALA A 98 -3.33 -9.21 -6.72
CA ALA A 98 -3.40 -9.68 -5.33
C ALA A 98 -4.18 -8.72 -4.42
N PHE A 99 -3.90 -7.42 -4.52
CA PHE A 99 -4.54 -6.38 -3.72
C PHE A 99 -6.04 -6.29 -3.99
N GLN A 100 -6.42 -6.28 -5.27
CA GLN A 100 -7.83 -6.30 -5.68
C GLN A 100 -8.55 -7.54 -5.15
N HIS A 101 -7.92 -8.71 -5.23
CA HIS A 101 -8.51 -9.94 -4.71
C HIS A 101 -8.63 -9.94 -3.18
N ALA A 102 -7.64 -9.40 -2.45
CA ALA A 102 -7.72 -9.25 -1.00
C ALA A 102 -8.91 -8.35 -0.59
N ALA A 103 -9.17 -7.28 -1.36
CA ALA A 103 -10.34 -6.43 -1.17
C ALA A 103 -11.66 -7.16 -1.45
N GLU A 104 -11.74 -7.95 -2.53
CA GLU A 104 -12.91 -8.79 -2.87
C GLU A 104 -13.19 -9.91 -1.85
N LEU A 105 -12.16 -10.37 -1.14
CA LEU A 105 -12.28 -11.34 -0.07
C LEU A 105 -12.65 -10.72 1.28
N GLY A 106 -12.55 -9.39 1.42
CA GLY A 106 -12.66 -8.72 2.71
C GLY A 106 -11.52 -9.11 3.66
N ALA A 107 -10.34 -9.43 3.12
CA ALA A 107 -9.18 -9.90 3.89
C ALA A 107 -8.47 -8.74 4.62
N SER A 108 -9.13 -8.21 5.66
CA SER A 108 -8.70 -7.02 6.41
C SER A 108 -7.24 -7.08 6.87
N GLU A 109 -6.80 -8.21 7.42
CA GLU A 109 -5.42 -8.37 7.91
C GLU A 109 -4.38 -8.23 6.78
N LEU A 110 -4.66 -8.83 5.62
CA LEU A 110 -3.76 -8.72 4.46
C LEU A 110 -3.71 -7.29 3.91
N LEU A 111 -4.86 -6.63 3.85
CA LEU A 111 -4.94 -5.23 3.41
C LEU A 111 -4.23 -4.30 4.40
N HIS A 112 -4.43 -4.50 5.69
CA HIS A 112 -3.78 -3.73 6.75
C HIS A 112 -2.24 -3.76 6.63
N GLU A 113 -1.70 -4.94 6.31
CA GLU A 113 -0.25 -5.11 6.14
C GLU A 113 0.32 -4.51 4.84
N ALA A 114 -0.49 -4.40 3.77
CA ALA A 114 0.01 -4.03 2.45
C ALA A 114 -0.34 -2.61 1.99
N CYS A 115 -1.45 -2.05 2.49
CA CYS A 115 -2.01 -0.77 2.04
C CYS A 115 -0.99 0.37 2.04
N GLU A 116 -0.25 0.54 3.13
CA GLU A 116 0.75 1.58 3.29
C GLU A 116 1.92 1.41 2.30
N GLY A 117 2.45 0.19 2.17
CA GLY A 117 3.54 -0.11 1.24
C GLY A 117 3.15 0.10 -0.21
N LEU A 118 1.92 -0.25 -0.58
CA LEU A 118 1.41 -0.03 -1.93
C LEU A 118 1.19 1.46 -2.20
N PHE A 119 0.66 2.21 -1.22
CA PHE A 119 0.49 3.65 -1.31
C PHE A 119 1.82 4.33 -1.61
N PHE A 120 2.86 4.08 -0.81
CA PHE A 120 4.15 4.75 -0.98
C PHE A 120 4.89 4.33 -2.25
N TYR A 121 4.73 3.10 -2.73
CA TYR A 121 5.23 2.75 -4.05
C TYR A 121 4.65 3.67 -5.13
N TYR A 122 3.33 3.82 -5.18
CA TYR A 122 2.68 4.64 -6.21
C TYR A 122 3.02 6.12 -6.06
N ASP A 123 3.08 6.60 -4.82
CA ASP A 123 3.39 7.98 -4.49
C ASP A 123 4.82 8.36 -4.94
N MET A 124 5.82 7.57 -4.54
CA MET A 124 7.22 7.77 -4.91
C MET A 124 7.49 7.60 -6.42
N ARG A 125 6.67 6.80 -7.11
CA ARG A 125 6.75 6.61 -8.57
C ARG A 125 5.91 7.61 -9.36
N THR A 126 5.19 8.51 -8.68
CA THR A 126 4.28 9.50 -9.27
C THR A 126 3.26 8.87 -10.24
N GLN A 127 2.84 7.63 -9.96
CA GLN A 127 1.94 6.84 -10.83
C GLN A 127 0.46 7.05 -10.42
N PHE A 128 0.04 8.31 -10.31
CA PHE A 128 -1.21 8.68 -9.65
C PHE A 128 -2.48 8.22 -10.37
N GLU A 129 -2.51 8.22 -11.70
CA GLU A 129 -3.70 7.78 -12.46
C GLU A 129 -3.99 6.30 -12.22
N GLU A 130 -2.97 5.44 -12.35
CA GLU A 130 -3.10 4.01 -12.06
C GLU A 130 -3.43 3.76 -10.59
N ALA A 131 -2.78 4.48 -9.68
CA ALA A 131 -3.03 4.37 -8.25
C ALA A 131 -4.48 4.74 -7.89
N ALA A 132 -5.03 5.78 -8.49
CA ALA A 132 -6.41 6.20 -8.28
C ALA A 132 -7.40 5.09 -8.66
N GLU A 133 -7.17 4.42 -9.79
CA GLU A 133 -7.99 3.26 -10.22
C GLU A 133 -7.84 2.08 -9.25
N VAL A 134 -6.60 1.74 -8.87
CA VAL A 134 -6.30 0.61 -7.98
C VAL A 134 -6.97 0.79 -6.61
N PHE A 135 -6.78 1.94 -5.97
CA PHE A 135 -7.35 2.20 -4.64
C PHE A 135 -8.88 2.39 -4.70
N LEU A 136 -9.42 2.98 -5.77
CA LEU A 136 -10.87 3.09 -5.93
C LEU A 136 -11.54 1.73 -6.10
N ASN A 137 -10.96 0.85 -6.93
CA ASN A 137 -11.49 -0.50 -7.13
C ASN A 137 -11.45 -1.32 -5.84
N ALA A 138 -10.35 -1.24 -5.10
CA ALA A 138 -10.23 -1.88 -3.79
C ALA A 138 -11.23 -1.30 -2.78
N THR A 139 -11.41 0.02 -2.72
CA THR A 139 -12.41 0.67 -1.86
C THR A 139 -13.82 0.16 -2.16
N ASN A 140 -14.20 0.10 -3.44
CA ASN A 140 -15.53 -0.33 -3.86
C ASN A 140 -15.80 -1.80 -3.58
N ALA A 141 -14.80 -2.66 -3.80
CA ALA A 141 -14.87 -4.10 -3.49
C ALA A 141 -14.97 -4.33 -1.98
N TYR A 142 -14.08 -3.70 -1.21
CA TYR A 142 -14.04 -3.85 0.24
C TYR A 142 -15.33 -3.36 0.90
N ALA A 143 -15.92 -2.26 0.40
CA ALA A 143 -17.18 -1.72 0.89
C ALA A 143 -18.39 -2.68 0.81
N GLN A 144 -18.30 -3.77 0.03
CA GLN A 144 -19.34 -4.80 -0.03
C GLN A 144 -19.37 -5.72 1.20
N HIS A 145 -18.32 -5.69 2.03
CA HIS A 145 -18.23 -6.53 3.22
C HIS A 145 -18.88 -5.88 4.44
N THR A 146 -19.58 -6.68 5.25
CA THR A 146 -20.27 -6.21 6.47
C THR A 146 -19.33 -6.09 7.67
N ASN A 147 -18.35 -7.00 7.79
CA ASN A 147 -17.37 -7.02 8.88
C ASN A 147 -16.04 -6.42 8.43
N ARG A 148 -16.05 -5.13 8.10
CA ARG A 148 -14.86 -4.38 7.67
C ARG A 148 -14.07 -3.90 8.88
N ASP A 149 -12.75 -3.90 8.74
CA ASP A 149 -11.86 -3.15 9.59
C ASP A 149 -11.95 -1.67 9.23
N ASN A 150 -12.20 -0.83 10.25
CA ASN A 150 -12.45 0.58 10.03
C ASN A 150 -11.18 1.34 9.59
N SER A 151 -10.00 0.97 10.10
CA SER A 151 -8.72 1.57 9.69
C SER A 151 -8.45 1.32 8.21
N VAL A 152 -8.71 0.08 7.76
CA VAL A 152 -8.57 -0.30 6.35
C VAL A 152 -9.57 0.45 5.48
N ASP A 153 -10.86 0.48 5.82
CA ASP A 153 -11.88 1.19 5.02
C ASP A 153 -11.56 2.68 4.91
N ALA A 154 -11.19 3.31 6.02
CA ALA A 154 -10.83 4.72 6.06
C ALA A 154 -9.55 5.03 5.26
N PHE A 155 -8.49 4.22 5.41
CA PHE A 155 -7.25 4.41 4.64
C PHE A 155 -7.48 4.24 3.15
N LEU A 156 -8.25 3.23 2.72
CA LEU A 156 -8.57 3.03 1.29
C LEU A 156 -9.28 4.26 0.70
N ARG A 157 -10.22 4.87 1.44
CA ARG A 157 -10.88 6.12 1.03
C ARG A 157 -9.89 7.28 0.93
N ILE A 158 -9.05 7.47 1.94
CA ILE A 158 -8.03 8.53 1.96
C ILE A 158 -7.06 8.37 0.79
N ALA A 159 -6.50 7.17 0.58
CA ALA A 159 -5.60 6.87 -0.52
C ALA A 159 -6.26 7.09 -1.89
N SER A 160 -7.51 6.63 -2.07
CA SER A 160 -8.25 6.87 -3.32
C SER A 160 -8.51 8.36 -3.57
N GLY A 161 -8.71 9.16 -2.52
CA GLY A 161 -8.82 10.61 -2.59
C GLY A 161 -7.49 11.26 -2.96
N TRP A 162 -6.42 10.91 -2.26
CA TRP A 162 -5.06 11.42 -2.52
C TRP A 162 -4.67 11.29 -4.00
N PHE A 163 -4.79 10.08 -4.57
CA PHE A 163 -4.39 9.84 -5.94
C PHE A 163 -5.34 10.43 -6.99
N SER A 164 -6.59 10.74 -6.63
CA SER A 164 -7.54 11.40 -7.53
C SER A 164 -7.56 12.94 -7.41
N SER A 165 -6.79 13.53 -6.49
CA SER A 165 -6.73 14.98 -6.25
C SER A 165 -6.46 15.81 -7.52
N HIS A 166 -5.57 15.33 -8.38
CA HIS A 166 -5.16 16.03 -9.60
C HIS A 166 -6.22 15.98 -10.72
N THR A 167 -7.07 14.95 -10.73
CA THR A 167 -8.05 14.74 -11.81
C THR A 167 -9.47 15.08 -11.38
N ARG A 168 -9.79 14.93 -10.09
CA ARG A 168 -11.13 15.06 -9.50
C ARG A 168 -11.07 15.67 -8.09
N PRO A 169 -10.63 16.93 -7.93
CA PRO A 169 -10.34 17.54 -6.62
C PRO A 169 -11.54 17.55 -5.65
N ASP A 170 -12.74 17.87 -6.12
CA ASP A 170 -13.92 17.93 -5.24
C ASP A 170 -14.27 16.55 -4.65
N LEU A 171 -14.25 15.52 -5.51
CA LEU A 171 -14.53 14.14 -5.10
C LEU A 171 -13.39 13.56 -4.24
N ALA A 172 -12.15 13.97 -4.51
CA ALA A 172 -11.00 13.63 -3.70
C ALA A 172 -11.15 14.17 -2.28
N ALA A 173 -11.45 15.47 -2.13
CA ALA A 173 -11.63 16.11 -0.84
C ALA A 173 -12.79 15.48 -0.03
N GLU A 174 -13.91 15.16 -0.68
CA GLU A 174 -15.03 14.47 -0.05
C GLU A 174 -14.60 13.10 0.51
N ARG A 175 -13.92 12.28 -0.30
CA ARG A 175 -13.44 10.94 0.11
C ARG A 175 -12.47 11.00 1.27
N MET A 176 -11.50 11.92 1.21
CA MET A 176 -10.52 12.10 2.28
C MET A 176 -11.19 12.57 3.57
N THR A 177 -12.17 13.49 3.48
CA THR A 177 -12.92 13.96 4.65
C THR A 177 -13.74 12.83 5.29
N VAL A 178 -14.41 12.00 4.49
CA VAL A 178 -15.16 10.84 5.01
C VAL A 178 -14.23 9.85 5.68
N GLY A 179 -13.10 9.51 5.05
CA GLY A 179 -12.10 8.61 5.63
C GLY A 179 -11.54 9.16 6.94
N LEU A 180 -11.13 10.43 6.97
CA LEU A 180 -10.59 11.09 8.15
C LEU A 180 -11.59 11.10 9.32
N LYS A 181 -12.86 11.39 9.03
CA LYS A 181 -13.92 11.34 10.05
C LYS A 181 -14.08 9.94 10.65
N SER A 182 -13.97 8.88 9.83
CA SER A 182 -14.01 7.52 10.34
C SER A 182 -12.83 7.19 11.26
N LEU A 183 -11.65 7.77 11.01
CA LEU A 183 -10.48 7.62 11.90
C LEU A 183 -10.68 8.33 13.26
N SER A 184 -11.44 9.42 13.32
CA SER A 184 -11.59 10.25 14.54
C SER A 184 -12.68 9.79 15.51
N GLU A 185 -13.60 8.89 15.11
CA GLU A 185 -14.76 8.47 15.91
C GLU A 185 -14.48 7.29 16.88
N GLY A 186 -13.26 7.18 17.41
CA GLY A 186 -12.97 6.29 18.56
C GLY A 186 -12.25 4.98 18.24
N LEU A 187 -11.40 4.99 17.21
CA LEU A 187 -10.54 3.86 16.91
C LEU A 187 -9.22 3.94 17.72
N PRO A 188 -8.69 2.81 18.20
CA PRO A 188 -7.33 2.78 18.73
C PRO A 188 -6.36 3.22 17.64
N GLU A 189 -5.42 4.10 17.98
CA GLU A 189 -4.41 4.55 17.02
C GLU A 189 -3.57 3.34 16.57
N ASP A 190 -3.71 3.00 15.29
CA ASP A 190 -2.91 2.00 14.61
C ASP A 190 -2.11 2.63 13.47
N ARG A 191 -1.33 1.81 12.78
CA ARG A 191 -0.46 2.27 11.69
C ARG A 191 -1.23 2.96 10.56
N LEU A 192 -2.38 2.41 10.15
CA LEU A 192 -3.20 2.99 9.07
C LEU A 192 -3.91 4.28 9.50
N HIS A 193 -4.29 4.40 10.78
CA HIS A 193 -4.76 5.67 11.35
C HIS A 193 -3.69 6.75 11.31
N ALA A 194 -2.50 6.45 11.84
CA ALA A 194 -1.40 7.40 11.92
C ALA A 194 -1.01 7.90 10.52
N ILE A 195 -0.85 7.00 9.54
CA ILE A 195 -0.53 7.45 8.18
C ILE A 195 -1.69 8.16 7.47
N GLY A 196 -2.94 7.76 7.72
CA GLY A 196 -4.11 8.44 7.18
C GLY A 196 -4.18 9.91 7.62
N ASN A 197 -3.91 10.17 8.89
CA ASN A 197 -3.80 11.52 9.45
C ASN A 197 -2.71 12.35 8.75
N VAL A 198 -1.54 11.76 8.52
CA VAL A 198 -0.40 12.39 7.84
C VAL A 198 -0.75 12.76 6.39
N ILE A 199 -1.38 11.84 5.64
CA ILE A 199 -1.80 12.10 4.24
C ILE A 199 -2.82 13.25 4.20
N CYS A 200 -3.81 13.25 5.09
CA CYS A 200 -4.81 14.32 5.17
C CYS A 200 -4.19 15.67 5.59
N ALA A 201 -3.16 15.67 6.44
CA ALA A 201 -2.42 16.88 6.79
C ALA A 201 -1.71 17.50 5.57
N TYR A 202 -1.03 16.69 4.74
CA TYR A 202 -0.41 17.19 3.51
C TYR A 202 -1.42 17.70 2.48
N ALA A 203 -2.57 17.05 2.37
CA ALA A 203 -3.63 17.48 1.47
C ALA A 203 -4.38 18.73 1.95
N SER A 204 -4.17 19.16 3.20
CA SER A 204 -4.94 20.23 3.87
C SER A 204 -6.46 19.96 3.80
N THR A 205 -6.85 18.68 3.92
CA THR A 205 -8.24 18.23 3.81
C THR A 205 -8.86 17.92 5.16
N GLY A 206 -9.95 18.61 5.50
CA GLY A 206 -10.83 18.25 6.61
C GLY A 206 -10.51 18.95 7.94
N GLU A 207 -11.53 19.60 8.51
CA GLU A 207 -11.47 20.35 9.78
C GLU A 207 -10.57 21.60 9.78
N ASP A 208 -10.54 22.28 10.92
CA ASP A 208 -9.73 23.46 11.17
C ASP A 208 -8.26 23.10 11.47
N LEU A 209 -7.39 24.11 11.36
CA LEU A 209 -5.94 23.95 11.49
C LEU A 209 -5.52 23.30 12.82
N GLU A 210 -6.20 23.60 13.93
CA GLU A 210 -5.84 23.04 15.25
C GLU A 210 -6.08 21.53 15.29
N GLY A 211 -7.22 21.05 14.75
CA GLY A 211 -7.52 19.62 14.66
C GLY A 211 -6.50 18.87 13.79
N HIS A 212 -6.06 19.48 12.69
CA HIS A 212 -5.00 18.94 11.85
C HIS A 212 -3.65 18.82 12.59
N ILE A 213 -3.25 19.86 13.32
CA ILE A 213 -2.01 19.87 14.10
C ILE A 213 -2.06 18.79 15.18
N GLN A 214 -3.18 18.68 15.91
CA GLN A 214 -3.35 17.67 16.95
C GLN A 214 -3.24 16.24 16.42
N ARG A 215 -3.82 15.95 15.24
CA ARG A 215 -3.69 14.62 14.62
C ARG A 215 -2.28 14.33 14.12
N ALA A 216 -1.63 15.31 13.51
CA ALA A 216 -0.26 15.16 13.03
C ALA A 216 0.72 14.92 14.18
N SER A 217 0.55 15.63 15.31
CA SER A 217 1.37 15.43 16.51
C SER A 217 1.12 14.06 17.18
N SER A 218 -0.13 13.60 17.27
CA SER A 218 -0.43 12.23 17.72
C SER A 218 0.20 11.17 16.82
N SER A 219 0.20 11.38 15.50
CA SER A 219 0.86 10.46 14.56
C SER A 219 2.39 10.40 14.78
N VAL A 220 3.03 11.51 15.16
CA VAL A 220 4.44 11.50 15.58
C VAL A 220 4.64 10.66 16.83
N GLU A 221 3.76 10.80 17.83
CA GLU A 221 3.83 10.00 19.06
C GLU A 221 3.67 8.51 18.79
N PHE A 222 2.74 8.13 17.92
CA PHE A 222 2.57 6.74 17.46
C PHE A 222 3.86 6.17 16.87
N TYR A 223 4.53 6.93 16.00
CA TYR A 223 5.74 6.45 15.33
C TYR A 223 7.01 6.48 16.19
N ARG A 224 7.04 7.17 17.34
CA ARG A 224 8.23 7.18 18.23
C ARG A 224 8.59 5.79 18.76
N ASP A 225 7.59 4.93 18.92
CA ASP A 225 7.78 3.55 19.37
C ASP A 225 8.13 2.60 18.21
N SER A 226 8.14 3.10 16.97
CA SER A 226 8.53 2.31 15.79
C SER A 226 10.04 2.10 15.72
N PRO A 227 10.52 0.89 15.39
CA PRO A 227 11.94 0.65 15.17
C PRO A 227 12.49 1.34 13.91
N ILE A 228 11.61 1.88 13.05
CA ILE A 228 11.97 2.58 11.82
C ILE A 228 11.54 4.04 11.96
N SER A 229 12.51 4.95 12.02
CA SER A 229 12.31 6.40 12.22
C SER A 229 11.66 7.12 11.04
N TRP A 230 11.53 6.45 9.89
CA TRP A 230 11.00 7.06 8.67
C TRP A 230 9.56 7.58 8.83
N GLY A 231 8.69 6.82 9.49
CA GLY A 231 7.31 7.23 9.74
C GLY A 231 7.21 8.43 10.68
N GLU A 232 8.07 8.47 11.71
CA GLU A 232 8.17 9.61 12.62
C GLU A 232 8.62 10.87 11.87
N GLY A 233 9.65 10.74 11.02
CA GLY A 233 10.13 11.83 10.18
C GLY A 233 9.04 12.38 9.26
N LEU A 234 8.27 11.49 8.62
CA LEU A 234 7.19 11.88 7.71
C LEU A 234 6.06 12.60 8.44
N ALA A 235 5.62 12.07 9.59
CA ALA A 235 4.58 12.69 10.41
C ALA A 235 5.03 14.05 10.96
N MET A 236 6.30 14.16 11.34
CA MET A 236 6.88 15.40 11.85
C MET A 236 7.00 16.48 10.77
N ALA A 237 7.30 16.10 9.51
CA ALA A 237 7.25 17.03 8.40
C ALA A 237 5.82 17.52 8.09
N ALA A 238 4.82 16.64 8.21
CA ALA A 238 3.41 17.03 8.05
C ALA A 238 3.00 18.03 9.12
N TRP A 239 3.38 17.78 10.38
CA TRP A 239 3.17 18.72 11.48
C TRP A 239 3.89 20.06 11.23
N ALA A 240 5.17 20.02 10.84
CA ALA A 240 5.93 21.24 10.51
C ALA A 240 5.23 22.10 9.44
N SER A 241 4.68 21.46 8.40
CA SER A 241 3.94 22.16 7.34
C SER A 241 2.71 22.88 7.88
N LEU A 242 1.96 22.26 8.80
CA LEU A 242 0.79 22.87 9.42
C LEU A 242 1.18 23.97 10.43
N GLU A 243 2.24 23.76 11.21
CA GLU A 243 2.71 24.72 12.22
C GLU A 243 3.24 26.00 11.57
N SER A 244 3.69 25.93 10.30
CA SER A 244 4.17 27.11 9.54
C SER A 244 3.14 28.22 9.40
N TYR A 245 1.84 27.90 9.54
CA TYR A 245 0.75 28.87 9.53
C TYR A 245 0.55 29.58 10.88
N ARG A 246 1.19 29.12 11.97
CA ARG A 246 1.06 29.66 13.34
C ARG A 246 2.37 30.18 13.89
N ASP A 247 3.41 29.34 13.87
CA ASP A 247 4.72 29.62 14.46
C ASP A 247 5.81 29.06 13.53
N VAL A 248 6.43 29.99 12.78
CA VAL A 248 7.49 29.67 11.83
C VAL A 248 8.73 29.09 12.53
N ALA A 249 9.05 29.55 13.75
CA ALA A 249 10.24 29.07 14.47
C ALA A 249 10.03 27.63 14.95
N GLN A 250 8.82 27.31 15.43
CA GLN A 250 8.46 25.94 15.78
C GLN A 250 8.44 25.03 14.54
N ALA A 251 7.84 25.49 13.44
CA ALA A 251 7.81 24.77 12.18
C ALA A 251 9.22 24.44 11.67
N GLU A 252 10.15 25.40 11.71
CA GLU A 252 11.54 25.18 11.30
C GLU A 252 12.24 24.15 12.20
N SER A 253 12.03 24.21 13.52
CA SER A 253 12.56 23.21 14.46
C SER A 253 12.06 21.80 14.17
N LEU A 254 10.75 21.63 13.90
CA LEU A 254 10.15 20.36 13.52
C LEU A 254 10.70 19.85 12.18
N ALA A 255 10.84 20.73 11.19
CA ALA A 255 11.41 20.37 9.88
C ALA A 255 12.86 19.88 9.98
N TYR A 256 13.70 20.51 10.81
CA TYR A 256 15.08 20.04 11.05
C TYR A 256 15.12 18.66 11.72
N GLN A 257 14.22 18.40 12.68
CA GLN A 257 14.15 17.11 13.35
C GLN A 257 13.67 16.00 12.39
N SER A 258 12.65 16.29 11.57
CA SER A 258 12.20 15.40 10.49
C SER A 258 13.35 15.06 9.53
N LEU A 259 14.10 16.07 9.07
CA LEU A 259 15.26 15.86 8.19
C LEU A 259 16.33 14.98 8.84
N ARG A 260 16.56 15.13 10.15
CA ARG A 260 17.50 14.27 10.90
C ARG A 260 17.02 12.81 10.91
N LEU A 261 15.74 12.57 11.20
CA LEU A 261 15.16 11.23 11.24
C LEU A 261 15.26 10.53 9.89
N HIS A 262 14.99 11.24 8.78
CA HIS A 262 15.14 10.68 7.43
C HIS A 262 16.60 10.35 7.10
N ARG A 263 17.57 11.15 7.53
CA ARG A 263 19.00 10.85 7.35
C ARG A 263 19.46 9.64 8.16
N GLU A 264 18.86 9.40 9.33
CA GLU A 264 19.13 8.22 10.16
C GLU A 264 18.51 6.95 9.58
N ALA A 265 17.33 7.06 8.96
CA ALA A 265 16.66 5.95 8.29
C ALA A 265 17.42 5.46 7.05
N GLY A 266 18.20 6.34 6.41
CA GLY A 266 19.05 6.04 5.25
C GLY A 266 18.47 6.53 3.95
#